data_AF-A0AAE0R8V9-F1
#
_entry.id   AF-A0AAE0R8V9-F1
#
_cell.length_a   1.000
_cell.length_b   1.000
_cell.length_c   1.000
_cell.angle_alpha   90.00
_cell.angle_beta   90.00
_cell.angle_gamma   90.00
#
_symmetry.space_group_name_H-M   'P 1'
#
loop_
_entity.id
_entity.type
_entity.pdbx_description
1 polymer ?
#
loop_
_entity_poly.entity_id
_entity_poly.type
_entity_poly.pdbx_seq_one_letter_code
_entity_poly.pdbx_strand_id
1 'polypeptide(L)'
;MEQWRTFPGVAGRPKLPHERSDNSSSLHGRVPRRKPLLNKKNIKARLSFARKHLDDPQDFWEHTLWTDETKMELFGRSVSHYVWRKSNTAFQKKNITPTVKYGGGSVMVCGCSAASGPGRLAVINETMNSAVYQKILKENVRLSVCDLKLKRTWVLQQDNDPKHTSKSTSEWLKKNKMKTLEWPSQSPDLNPIEMLWHDLKKVVHARKPSNVAELQQFCKDEWAKIPPQRCNRLSASYGKRLIAVVAAKGKGRELADMMERRKVDILCVQETRWKSSKARSIGTGFKLFYYGVDSKRNGVGVVLKEEFVRNVLEVKRVSDSVMSLKLEIEGVMLNVVSGYAPQVGCELKEKERFWSELDEVMESIPTGERVVIGADFNGHVGEGNTGDEEVMGKFGVKERNLEGQMVVDFAKRMGMGVVNTYFQKREEHRVTYKSGGRRTQVDYILCRRGNLKEISDCKVVVGESVARQHRMVVCRMTLLV
;
A
#
# COMPACT_ATOMS: atom_id res chain seq x y z
N MET A 1 -21.80 23.97 4.58
CA MET A 1 -22.58 24.11 3.32
C MET A 1 -21.59 24.10 2.18
N GLU A 2 -21.63 23.08 1.33
CA GLU A 2 -20.89 23.06 0.06
C GLU A 2 -21.91 23.06 -1.08
N GLN A 3 -21.82 24.03 -1.98
CA GLN A 3 -22.57 24.05 -3.24
C GLN A 3 -21.59 23.87 -4.40
N TRP A 4 -22.01 23.07 -5.37
CA TRP A 4 -21.26 22.78 -6.59
C TRP A 4 -21.37 23.94 -7.59
N ARG A 5 -20.33 24.13 -8.42
CA ARG A 5 -20.47 24.71 -9.76
C ARG A 5 -19.62 23.96 -10.78
N THR A 6 -20.25 23.53 -11.86
CA THR A 6 -19.68 23.01 -13.11
C THR A 6 -19.70 24.11 -14.17
N PHE A 7 -18.88 24.01 -15.23
CA PHE A 7 -19.14 24.49 -16.61
C PHE A 7 -18.08 23.92 -17.59
N PRO A 8 -18.25 23.96 -18.94
CA PRO A 8 -17.85 22.85 -19.81
C PRO A 8 -16.91 23.22 -20.98
N GLY A 9 -16.47 22.23 -21.79
CA GLY A 9 -15.73 22.46 -23.04
C GLY A 9 -15.58 21.20 -23.92
N VAL A 10 -15.76 21.34 -25.23
CA VAL A 10 -15.85 20.28 -26.27
C VAL A 10 -15.14 20.82 -27.54
N ALA A 11 -14.51 20.09 -28.46
CA ALA A 11 -14.46 18.65 -28.74
C ALA A 11 -12.98 18.14 -28.89
N GLY A 12 -12.63 16.97 -29.43
CA GLY A 12 -13.43 15.87 -30.03
C GLY A 12 -12.57 14.61 -30.26
N ARG A 13 -13.18 13.52 -30.76
CA ARG A 13 -12.49 12.28 -31.14
C ARG A 13 -12.59 12.02 -32.65
N PRO A 14 -11.53 11.54 -33.31
CA PRO A 14 -11.68 10.65 -34.46
C PRO A 14 -12.12 9.25 -33.98
N LYS A 15 -13.01 8.61 -34.73
CA LYS A 15 -13.18 7.14 -34.68
C LYS A 15 -12.26 6.53 -35.73
N LEU A 16 -11.62 5.41 -35.43
CA LEU A 16 -11.32 4.38 -36.43
C LEU A 16 -11.67 2.99 -35.86
N PRO A 17 -12.00 2.01 -36.73
CA PRO A 17 -12.39 0.65 -36.35
C PRO A 17 -11.17 -0.27 -36.19
N HIS A 18 -11.45 -1.52 -35.85
CA HIS A 18 -10.69 -2.80 -35.96
C HIS A 18 -10.95 -3.58 -34.66
N GLU A 19 -11.66 -4.71 -34.71
CA GLU A 19 -11.22 -6.04 -35.17
C GLU A 19 -10.43 -6.82 -34.11
N ARG A 20 -10.24 -8.11 -34.37
CA ARG A 20 -9.97 -9.12 -33.35
C ARG A 20 -8.49 -9.24 -33.00
N SER A 21 -8.28 -9.76 -31.80
CA SER A 21 -7.08 -10.49 -31.33
C SER A 21 -5.73 -9.77 -31.41
N ASP A 22 -5.25 -9.36 -30.23
CA ASP A 22 -3.88 -9.68 -29.85
C ASP A 22 -3.92 -10.44 -28.51
N ASN A 23 -3.40 -11.67 -28.51
CA ASN A 23 -3.45 -12.61 -27.38
C ASN A 23 -2.04 -12.82 -26.78
N SER A 24 -1.18 -11.80 -26.86
CA SER A 24 0.20 -11.80 -26.36
C SER A 24 0.38 -11.21 -24.96
N SER A 25 -0.65 -10.59 -24.37
CA SER A 25 -0.61 -10.11 -22.99
C SER A 25 -1.26 -11.10 -22.02
N SER A 26 -0.61 -11.35 -20.87
CA SER A 26 -1.09 -12.25 -19.79
C SER A 26 -2.24 -11.65 -18.96
N LEU A 27 -3.11 -10.87 -19.60
CA LEU A 27 -4.16 -10.07 -18.98
C LEU A 27 -5.54 -10.71 -19.22
N HIS A 28 -5.96 -11.58 -18.30
CA HIS A 28 -7.30 -12.14 -18.33
C HIS A 28 -8.35 -11.11 -17.88
N GLY A 29 -9.49 -11.05 -18.59
CA GLY A 29 -10.68 -10.35 -18.10
C GLY A 29 -11.13 -10.92 -16.75
N ARG A 30 -11.12 -10.08 -15.70
CA ARG A 30 -11.58 -10.43 -14.34
C ARG A 30 -12.58 -9.39 -13.85
N VAL A 31 -13.63 -9.83 -13.17
CA VAL A 31 -14.60 -8.93 -12.53
C VAL A 31 -13.91 -8.18 -11.38
N PRO A 32 -14.00 -6.84 -11.30
CA PRO A 32 -13.38 -6.07 -10.22
C PRO A 32 -13.97 -6.45 -8.85
N ARG A 33 -13.10 -6.65 -7.86
CA ARG A 33 -13.51 -6.97 -6.48
C ARG A 33 -14.10 -5.72 -5.82
N ARG A 34 -15.38 -5.79 -5.45
CA ARG A 34 -16.02 -4.76 -4.60
C ARG A 34 -15.37 -4.78 -3.22
N LYS A 35 -14.91 -3.62 -2.74
CA LYS A 35 -14.37 -3.42 -1.38
C LYS A 35 -14.95 -2.12 -0.80
N PRO A 36 -15.16 -2.02 0.53
CA PRO A 36 -15.49 -0.76 1.19
C PRO A 36 -14.40 0.29 0.94
N LEU A 37 -14.80 1.56 0.78
CA LEU A 37 -13.85 2.68 0.75
C LEU A 37 -13.30 2.90 2.17
N LEU A 38 -12.01 2.62 2.36
CA LEU A 38 -11.37 2.67 3.68
C LEU A 38 -10.85 4.08 3.99
N ASN A 39 -11.21 4.61 5.16
CA ASN A 39 -10.64 5.86 5.66
C ASN A 39 -9.20 5.68 6.19
N LYS A 40 -8.44 6.78 6.34
CA LYS A 40 -7.03 6.74 6.77
C LYS A 40 -6.81 6.02 8.13
N LYS A 41 -7.77 6.11 9.07
CA LYS A 41 -7.73 5.43 10.38
C LYS A 41 -7.80 3.91 10.22
N ASN A 42 -8.76 3.42 9.44
CA ASN A 42 -8.98 2.00 9.21
C ASN A 42 -7.81 1.36 8.46
N ILE A 43 -7.22 2.06 7.46
CA ILE A 43 -6.04 1.53 6.77
C ILE A 43 -4.81 1.46 7.72
N LYS A 44 -4.64 2.42 8.64
CA LYS A 44 -3.59 2.33 9.68
C LYS A 44 -3.81 1.13 10.61
N ALA A 45 -5.04 0.91 11.08
CA ALA A 45 -5.38 -0.23 11.94
C ALA A 45 -5.13 -1.58 11.24
N ARG A 46 -5.56 -1.72 9.98
CA ARG A 46 -5.30 -2.90 9.14
C ARG A 46 -3.83 -3.22 8.96
N LEU A 47 -2.99 -2.20 8.75
CA LEU A 47 -1.53 -2.38 8.70
C LEU A 47 -0.93 -2.79 10.05
N SER A 48 -1.41 -2.19 11.15
CA SER A 48 -0.94 -2.53 12.50
C SER A 48 -1.21 -4.00 12.80
N PHE A 49 -2.44 -4.45 12.53
CA PHE A 49 -2.84 -5.85 12.59
C PHE A 49 -1.95 -6.73 11.70
N ALA A 50 -1.87 -6.45 10.40
CA ALA A 50 -1.15 -7.30 9.47
C ALA A 50 0.36 -7.40 9.72
N ARG A 51 0.98 -6.38 10.35
CA ARG A 51 2.39 -6.44 10.79
C ARG A 51 2.57 -7.18 12.11
N LYS A 52 1.72 -6.92 13.09
CA LYS A 52 1.74 -7.57 14.41
C LYS A 52 1.60 -9.10 14.30
N HIS A 53 0.82 -9.54 13.32
CA HIS A 53 0.43 -10.93 13.11
C HIS A 53 1.14 -11.59 11.92
N LEU A 54 2.17 -10.96 11.33
CA LEU A 54 2.85 -11.51 10.14
C LEU A 54 3.68 -12.76 10.47
N ASP A 55 4.31 -12.75 11.64
CA ASP A 55 5.23 -13.79 12.13
C ASP A 55 4.53 -14.80 13.06
N ASP A 56 3.20 -14.71 13.22
CA ASP A 56 2.43 -15.67 14.02
C ASP A 56 2.49 -17.06 13.36
N PRO A 57 2.78 -18.13 14.13
CA PRO A 57 2.94 -19.47 13.57
C PRO A 57 1.64 -20.00 12.97
N GLN A 58 1.75 -20.90 11.99
CA GLN A 58 0.57 -21.49 11.32
C GLN A 58 -0.42 -22.13 12.32
N ASP A 59 0.09 -22.74 13.39
CA ASP A 59 -0.70 -23.31 14.49
C ASP A 59 -1.66 -22.30 15.14
N PHE A 60 -1.30 -21.01 15.21
CA PHE A 60 -2.16 -19.95 15.72
C PHE A 60 -3.39 -19.73 14.83
N TRP A 61 -3.20 -19.72 13.51
CA TRP A 61 -4.28 -19.57 12.51
C TRP A 61 -5.14 -20.83 12.36
N GLU A 62 -4.58 -21.99 12.68
CA GLU A 62 -5.31 -23.25 12.73
C GLU A 62 -6.29 -23.31 13.92
N HIS A 63 -5.86 -22.75 15.06
CA HIS A 63 -6.64 -22.67 16.30
C HIS A 63 -7.34 -21.31 16.50
N THR A 64 -7.41 -20.47 15.46
CA THR A 64 -8.28 -19.29 15.43
C THR A 64 -9.67 -19.70 14.93
N LEU A 65 -10.69 -19.43 15.74
CA LEU A 65 -12.09 -19.65 15.40
C LEU A 65 -12.68 -18.36 14.83
N TRP A 66 -12.87 -18.34 13.52
CA TRP A 66 -13.45 -17.24 12.76
C TRP A 66 -14.96 -17.24 12.92
N THR A 67 -15.57 -16.12 13.30
CA THR A 67 -17.04 -15.97 13.42
C THR A 67 -17.54 -14.76 12.66
N ASP A 68 -18.78 -14.83 12.18
CA ASP A 68 -19.45 -13.73 11.46
C ASP A 68 -20.96 -13.99 11.34
N GLU A 69 -21.71 -12.97 10.96
CA GLU A 69 -23.11 -13.05 10.58
C GLU A 69 -23.32 -12.80 9.09
N THR A 70 -24.26 -13.53 8.47
CA THR A 70 -24.66 -13.23 7.10
C THR A 70 -26.15 -13.35 6.86
N LYS A 71 -26.68 -12.41 6.07
CA LYS A 71 -28.05 -12.44 5.58
C LYS A 71 -28.15 -13.34 4.34
N MET A 72 -29.07 -14.28 4.38
CA MET A 72 -29.47 -15.17 3.30
C MET A 72 -30.84 -14.72 2.80
N GLU A 73 -30.97 -14.39 1.52
CA GLU A 73 -32.21 -13.84 0.94
C GLU A 73 -32.85 -14.87 0.01
N LEU A 74 -34.17 -15.10 0.14
CA LEU A 74 -34.88 -16.10 -0.68
C LEU A 74 -34.80 -15.77 -2.18
N PHE A 75 -34.93 -14.47 -2.51
CA PHE A 75 -34.81 -13.93 -3.86
C PHE A 75 -33.63 -12.95 -3.99
N GLY A 76 -32.47 -13.33 -3.42
CA GLY A 76 -31.27 -12.49 -3.43
C GLY A 76 -30.67 -12.26 -4.82
N ARG A 77 -30.24 -11.01 -5.10
CA ARG A 77 -29.54 -10.63 -6.36
C ARG A 77 -28.06 -11.06 -6.35
N SER A 78 -27.77 -12.34 -6.14
CA SER A 78 -26.40 -12.87 -6.02
C SER A 78 -25.74 -13.24 -7.36
N VAL A 79 -26.50 -13.36 -8.46
CA VAL A 79 -25.97 -13.67 -9.79
C VAL A 79 -26.57 -12.75 -10.85
N SER A 80 -25.72 -12.11 -11.66
CA SER A 80 -26.16 -11.41 -12.87
C SER A 80 -26.57 -12.43 -13.93
N HIS A 81 -27.87 -12.61 -14.14
CA HIS A 81 -28.37 -13.43 -15.25
C HIS A 81 -28.23 -12.66 -16.57
N TYR A 82 -27.29 -13.09 -17.42
CA TYR A 82 -27.18 -12.59 -18.78
C TYR A 82 -28.18 -13.34 -19.68
N VAL A 83 -29.05 -12.60 -20.35
CA VAL A 83 -30.06 -13.15 -21.27
C VAL A 83 -29.69 -12.74 -22.69
N TRP A 84 -29.36 -13.71 -23.54
CA TRP A 84 -29.24 -13.51 -24.98
C TRP A 84 -30.64 -13.35 -25.58
N ARG A 85 -30.95 -12.16 -26.12
CA ARG A 85 -32.28 -11.84 -26.66
C ARG A 85 -32.17 -11.07 -27.96
N LYS A 86 -33.14 -11.27 -28.87
CA LYS A 86 -33.27 -10.48 -30.10
C LYS A 86 -33.65 -9.03 -29.76
N SER A 87 -33.40 -8.10 -30.69
CA SER A 87 -33.83 -6.71 -30.53
C SER A 87 -35.33 -6.62 -30.23
N ASN A 88 -35.74 -5.61 -29.47
CA ASN A 88 -37.12 -5.37 -28.98
C ASN A 88 -37.80 -6.48 -28.16
N THR A 89 -37.18 -7.64 -27.90
CA THR A 89 -37.79 -8.72 -27.10
C THR A 89 -37.63 -8.58 -25.57
N ALA A 90 -37.32 -7.37 -25.06
CA ALA A 90 -36.92 -7.13 -23.67
C ALA A 90 -37.91 -7.64 -22.60
N PHE A 91 -39.20 -7.44 -22.84
CA PHE A 91 -40.26 -7.66 -21.84
C PHE A 91 -41.00 -9.00 -21.99
N GLN A 92 -40.54 -9.89 -22.88
CA GLN A 92 -41.13 -11.22 -23.01
C GLN A 92 -40.89 -12.03 -21.74
N LYS A 93 -41.88 -12.82 -21.29
CA LYS A 93 -41.83 -13.61 -20.03
C LYS A 93 -40.58 -14.51 -19.88
N LYS A 94 -40.01 -14.99 -21.00
CA LYS A 94 -38.77 -15.78 -21.05
C LYS A 94 -37.46 -14.98 -20.94
N ASN A 95 -37.53 -13.65 -21.08
CA ASN A 95 -36.39 -12.73 -21.08
C ASN A 95 -36.34 -11.83 -19.84
N ILE A 96 -37.30 -11.95 -18.92
CA ILE A 96 -37.39 -11.22 -17.67
C ILE A 96 -37.16 -12.16 -16.49
N THR A 97 -36.40 -11.72 -15.49
CA THR A 97 -36.30 -12.42 -14.20
C THR A 97 -37.45 -11.95 -13.30
N PRO A 98 -38.34 -12.82 -12.81
CA PRO A 98 -39.41 -12.42 -11.90
C PRO A 98 -38.86 -11.80 -10.61
N THR A 99 -39.48 -10.71 -10.16
CA THR A 99 -39.14 -10.03 -8.89
C THR A 99 -40.38 -9.84 -8.04
N VAL A 100 -40.33 -10.24 -6.78
CA VAL A 100 -41.42 -10.02 -5.82
C VAL A 100 -41.38 -8.59 -5.24
N LYS A 101 -42.56 -7.96 -5.08
CA LYS A 101 -42.71 -6.56 -4.65
C LYS A 101 -42.27 -6.34 -3.19
N TYR A 102 -42.39 -7.37 -2.37
CA TYR A 102 -41.82 -7.47 -1.02
C TYR A 102 -40.83 -8.62 -1.06
N GLY A 103 -39.53 -8.34 -0.87
CA GLY A 103 -38.47 -9.34 -0.97
C GLY A 103 -38.78 -10.54 -0.08
N GLY A 104 -39.00 -11.71 -0.69
CA GLY A 104 -39.80 -12.83 -0.13
C GLY A 104 -39.20 -13.58 1.06
N GLY A 105 -38.81 -12.87 2.10
CA GLY A 105 -38.16 -13.41 3.29
C GLY A 105 -36.63 -13.46 3.18
N SER A 106 -36.01 -13.38 4.35
CA SER A 106 -34.58 -13.57 4.53
C SER A 106 -34.29 -14.12 5.91
N VAL A 107 -33.21 -14.88 6.02
CA VAL A 107 -32.72 -15.46 7.27
C VAL A 107 -31.40 -14.80 7.62
N MET A 108 -31.22 -14.38 8.87
CA MET A 108 -29.90 -14.06 9.39
C MET A 108 -29.31 -15.33 10.01
N VAL A 109 -28.09 -15.70 9.63
CA VAL A 109 -27.36 -16.82 10.23
C VAL A 109 -26.01 -16.35 10.80
N CYS A 110 -25.61 -16.91 11.94
CA CYS A 110 -24.28 -16.75 12.51
C CYS A 110 -23.56 -18.09 12.48
N GLY A 111 -22.34 -18.11 11.96
CA GLY A 111 -21.53 -19.33 11.84
C GLY A 111 -20.13 -19.12 12.36
N CYS A 112 -19.44 -20.23 12.59
CA CYS A 112 -18.03 -20.21 12.96
C CYS A 112 -17.23 -21.29 12.22
N SER A 113 -15.94 -21.09 12.00
CA SER A 113 -15.06 -22.08 11.37
C SER A 113 -13.62 -21.97 11.85
N ALA A 114 -12.89 -23.08 11.84
CA ALA A 114 -11.45 -23.14 12.11
C ALA A 114 -10.77 -24.00 11.02
N ALA A 115 -9.45 -24.19 11.07
CA ALA A 115 -8.78 -25.00 10.06
C ALA A 115 -9.26 -26.47 10.03
N SER A 116 -9.74 -27.00 11.16
CA SER A 116 -10.29 -28.35 11.27
C SER A 116 -11.69 -28.53 10.65
N GLY A 117 -12.40 -27.44 10.31
CA GLY A 117 -13.69 -27.54 9.62
C GLY A 117 -14.69 -26.42 9.90
N PRO A 118 -15.91 -26.52 9.33
CA PRO A 118 -17.04 -25.69 9.73
C PRO A 118 -17.48 -26.07 11.16
N GLY A 119 -17.70 -25.07 12.01
CA GLY A 119 -18.39 -25.22 13.28
C GLY A 119 -19.91 -25.24 13.09
N ARG A 120 -20.68 -24.94 14.15
CA ARG A 120 -22.14 -24.91 14.09
C ARG A 120 -22.65 -23.62 13.40
N LEU A 121 -23.86 -23.72 12.86
CA LEU A 121 -24.60 -22.61 12.26
C LEU A 121 -25.86 -22.32 13.08
N ALA A 122 -25.95 -21.12 13.65
CA ALA A 122 -27.11 -20.63 14.37
C ALA A 122 -28.01 -19.81 13.44
N VAL A 123 -29.31 -20.06 13.50
CA VAL A 123 -30.34 -19.23 12.85
C VAL A 123 -30.79 -18.16 13.85
N ILE A 124 -30.86 -16.91 13.39
CA ILE A 124 -31.24 -15.76 14.21
C ILE A 124 -32.62 -15.28 13.74
N ASN A 125 -33.62 -15.48 14.60
CA ASN A 125 -35.03 -15.14 14.33
C ASN A 125 -35.43 -13.74 14.86
N GLU A 126 -34.56 -13.09 15.63
CA GLU A 126 -34.84 -11.83 16.34
C GLU A 126 -33.76 -10.76 16.03
N THR A 127 -34.02 -9.50 16.38
CA THR A 127 -33.04 -8.42 16.22
C THR A 127 -31.85 -8.66 17.14
N MET A 128 -30.67 -8.86 16.55
CA MET A 128 -29.47 -9.28 17.26
C MET A 128 -28.92 -8.20 18.19
N ASN A 129 -29.11 -8.41 19.50
CA ASN A 129 -28.54 -7.58 20.57
C ASN A 129 -27.42 -8.34 21.31
N SER A 130 -26.77 -7.70 22.30
CA SER A 130 -25.68 -8.33 23.06
C SER A 130 -26.08 -9.58 23.85
N ALA A 131 -27.32 -9.70 24.34
CA ALA A 131 -27.78 -10.90 25.05
C ALA A 131 -27.98 -12.08 24.08
N VAL A 132 -28.57 -11.83 22.92
CA VAL A 132 -28.71 -12.81 21.82
C VAL A 132 -27.33 -13.26 21.34
N TYR A 133 -26.38 -12.33 21.19
CA TYR A 133 -25.00 -12.66 20.83
C TYR A 133 -24.30 -13.50 21.91
N GLN A 134 -24.44 -13.18 23.19
CA GLN A 134 -23.90 -14.00 24.29
C GLN A 134 -24.51 -15.41 24.32
N LYS A 135 -25.80 -15.55 23.99
CA LYS A 135 -26.45 -16.86 23.81
C LYS A 135 -25.79 -17.65 22.68
N ILE A 136 -25.56 -17.03 21.52
CA ILE A 136 -24.86 -17.65 20.38
C ILE A 136 -23.41 -18.01 20.75
N LEU A 137 -22.68 -17.17 21.48
CA LEU A 137 -21.34 -17.48 21.97
C LEU A 137 -21.35 -18.73 22.87
N LYS A 138 -22.38 -18.89 23.72
CA LYS A 138 -22.54 -20.03 24.64
C LYS A 138 -22.98 -21.32 23.93
N GLU A 139 -23.96 -21.24 23.04
CA GLU A 139 -24.69 -22.39 22.48
C GLU A 139 -24.17 -22.84 21.11
N ASN A 140 -23.60 -21.92 20.32
CA ASN A 140 -22.99 -22.22 19.03
C ASN A 140 -21.45 -22.26 19.16
N VAL A 141 -20.83 -21.11 19.46
CA VAL A 141 -19.38 -20.94 19.35
C VAL A 141 -18.63 -21.86 20.33
N ARG A 142 -19.01 -21.87 21.61
CA ARG A 142 -18.34 -22.71 22.62
C ARG A 142 -18.49 -24.21 22.37
N LEU A 143 -19.62 -24.67 21.84
CA LEU A 143 -19.78 -26.08 21.48
C LEU A 143 -18.97 -26.43 20.23
N SER A 144 -18.90 -25.52 19.26
CA SER A 144 -18.06 -25.69 18.06
C SER A 144 -16.56 -25.80 18.37
N VAL A 145 -16.05 -25.12 19.41
CA VAL A 145 -14.67 -25.29 19.91
C VAL A 145 -14.39 -26.75 20.30
N CYS A 146 -15.35 -27.41 20.95
CA CYS A 146 -15.25 -28.82 21.34
C CYS A 146 -15.36 -29.75 20.12
N ASP A 147 -16.37 -29.53 19.26
CA ASP A 147 -16.60 -30.35 18.07
C ASP A 147 -15.40 -30.30 17.10
N LEU A 148 -14.79 -29.11 16.94
CA LEU A 148 -13.60 -28.85 16.12
C LEU A 148 -12.27 -29.21 16.82
N LYS A 149 -12.32 -29.69 18.06
CA LYS A 149 -11.18 -30.14 18.90
C LYS A 149 -10.05 -29.10 19.03
N LEU A 150 -10.39 -27.83 19.19
CA LEU A 150 -9.38 -26.76 19.28
C LEU A 150 -8.60 -26.81 20.60
N LYS A 151 -7.29 -26.50 20.55
CA LYS A 151 -6.41 -26.38 21.72
C LYS A 151 -6.94 -25.37 22.76
N ARG A 152 -6.54 -25.56 24.03
CA ARG A 152 -6.90 -24.65 25.15
C ARG A 152 -6.50 -23.18 24.94
N THR A 153 -5.55 -22.92 24.03
CA THR A 153 -5.02 -21.59 23.67
C THR A 153 -5.73 -20.94 22.47
N TRP A 154 -6.82 -21.54 21.98
CA TRP A 154 -7.61 -21.03 20.85
C TRP A 154 -8.03 -19.55 21.03
N VAL A 155 -8.25 -18.88 19.91
CA VAL A 155 -8.62 -17.46 19.86
C VAL A 155 -9.92 -17.28 19.09
N LEU A 156 -10.86 -16.52 19.65
CA LEU A 156 -12.08 -16.07 18.99
C LEU A 156 -11.77 -14.86 18.10
N GLN A 157 -12.06 -14.95 16.79
CA GLN A 157 -12.19 -13.75 15.97
C GLN A 157 -13.66 -13.39 15.82
N GLN A 158 -14.01 -12.18 16.27
CA GLN A 158 -15.26 -11.49 16.00
C GLN A 158 -14.94 -10.13 15.35
N ASP A 159 -15.93 -9.44 14.80
CA ASP A 159 -15.74 -8.08 14.27
C ASP A 159 -15.97 -7.00 15.36
N ASN A 160 -15.93 -5.71 14.97
CA ASN A 160 -16.09 -4.57 15.86
C ASN A 160 -17.51 -3.97 15.84
N ASP A 161 -18.55 -4.76 15.56
CA ASP A 161 -19.93 -4.33 15.75
C ASP A 161 -20.16 -3.91 17.22
N PRO A 162 -20.88 -2.79 17.49
CA PRO A 162 -21.24 -2.37 18.84
C PRO A 162 -21.80 -3.48 19.74
N LYS A 163 -22.53 -4.47 19.21
CA LYS A 163 -23.07 -5.60 19.97
C LYS A 163 -21.98 -6.58 20.47
N HIS A 164 -20.86 -6.66 19.74
CA HIS A 164 -19.70 -7.51 20.03
C HIS A 164 -18.71 -6.83 21.00
N THR A 165 -18.57 -5.51 20.90
CA THR A 165 -17.67 -4.69 21.74
C THR A 165 -18.39 -4.00 22.91
N SER A 166 -19.66 -4.30 23.16
CA SER A 166 -20.41 -3.72 24.29
C SER A 166 -19.79 -4.10 25.63
N LYS A 167 -20.01 -3.29 26.68
CA LYS A 167 -19.54 -3.60 28.04
C LYS A 167 -20.04 -4.98 28.50
N SER A 168 -21.33 -5.26 28.30
CA SER A 168 -21.96 -6.54 28.63
C SER A 168 -21.28 -7.73 27.94
N THR A 169 -21.07 -7.66 26.62
CA THR A 169 -20.42 -8.75 25.87
C THR A 169 -18.95 -8.91 26.26
N SER A 170 -18.23 -7.80 26.49
CA SER A 170 -16.82 -7.80 26.88
C SER A 170 -16.60 -8.42 28.26
N GLU A 171 -17.46 -8.08 29.23
CA GLU A 171 -17.46 -8.68 30.57
C GLU A 171 -17.85 -10.17 30.52
N TRP A 172 -18.81 -10.54 29.67
CA TRP A 172 -19.19 -11.93 29.45
C TRP A 172 -18.04 -12.77 28.88
N LEU A 173 -17.35 -12.28 27.84
CA LEU A 173 -16.17 -12.94 27.25
C LEU A 173 -15.05 -13.12 28.28
N LYS A 174 -14.77 -12.08 29.08
CA LYS A 174 -13.80 -12.13 30.18
C LYS A 174 -14.18 -13.17 31.23
N LYS A 175 -15.44 -13.20 31.68
CA LYS A 175 -15.98 -14.18 32.64
C LYS A 175 -15.87 -15.61 32.14
N ASN A 176 -16.11 -15.83 30.84
CA ASN A 176 -16.03 -17.16 30.20
C ASN A 176 -14.62 -17.55 29.74
N LYS A 177 -13.60 -16.72 30.03
CA LYS A 177 -12.18 -16.92 29.67
C LYS A 177 -11.94 -17.10 28.16
N MET A 178 -12.74 -16.43 27.33
CA MET A 178 -12.62 -16.48 25.87
C MET A 178 -11.66 -15.38 25.39
N LYS A 179 -10.50 -15.77 24.86
CA LYS A 179 -9.50 -14.84 24.32
C LYS A 179 -9.96 -14.35 22.94
N THR A 180 -10.09 -13.05 22.76
CA THR A 180 -10.51 -12.43 21.49
C THR A 180 -9.31 -11.90 20.70
N LEU A 181 -9.34 -12.07 19.37
CA LEU A 181 -8.39 -11.48 18.44
C LEU A 181 -8.69 -9.98 18.26
N GLU A 182 -7.65 -9.14 18.35
CA GLU A 182 -7.78 -7.72 18.02
C GLU A 182 -8.11 -7.56 16.54
N TRP A 183 -9.23 -6.94 16.19
CA TRP A 183 -9.71 -6.87 14.81
C TRP A 183 -9.68 -5.45 14.23
N PRO A 184 -9.22 -5.23 12.99
CA PRO A 184 -9.29 -3.93 12.34
C PRO A 184 -10.66 -3.71 11.67
N SER A 185 -11.38 -2.64 12.05
CA SER A 185 -12.71 -2.31 11.48
C SER A 185 -12.73 -2.22 9.95
N GLN A 186 -13.88 -2.57 9.34
CA GLN A 186 -14.09 -2.64 7.90
C GLN A 186 -13.12 -3.60 7.17
N SER A 187 -12.92 -4.81 7.71
CA SER A 187 -11.98 -5.80 7.14
C SER A 187 -12.57 -7.18 6.80
N PRO A 188 -13.66 -7.26 6.02
CA PRO A 188 -14.22 -8.54 5.60
C PRO A 188 -13.25 -9.35 4.73
N ASP A 189 -12.37 -8.70 3.94
CA ASP A 189 -11.36 -9.40 3.13
C ASP A 189 -10.26 -10.10 3.96
N LEU A 190 -10.12 -9.72 5.23
CA LEU A 190 -9.29 -10.45 6.20
C LEU A 190 -10.04 -11.62 6.83
N ASN A 191 -11.38 -11.59 6.98
CA ASN A 191 -12.11 -12.72 7.57
C ASN A 191 -12.22 -13.89 6.55
N PRO A 192 -11.73 -15.10 6.84
CA PRO A 192 -11.82 -16.22 5.91
C PRO A 192 -13.25 -16.75 5.74
N ILE A 193 -14.13 -16.59 6.75
CA ILE A 193 -15.51 -17.09 6.74
C ILE A 193 -16.36 -16.45 5.63
N GLU A 194 -16.02 -15.24 5.18
CA GLU A 194 -16.64 -14.57 4.03
C GLU A 194 -16.52 -15.37 2.72
N MET A 195 -15.48 -16.21 2.60
CA MET A 195 -15.36 -17.15 1.49
C MET A 195 -16.30 -18.36 1.65
N LEU A 196 -16.54 -18.80 2.89
CA LEU A 196 -17.52 -19.84 3.19
C LEU A 196 -18.96 -19.33 2.99
N TRP A 197 -19.25 -18.06 3.30
CA TRP A 197 -20.53 -17.42 2.97
C TRP A 197 -20.78 -17.32 1.48
N HIS A 198 -19.77 -16.98 0.69
CA HIS A 198 -19.86 -17.02 -0.76
C HIS A 198 -20.20 -18.44 -1.26
N ASP A 199 -19.49 -19.45 -0.76
CA ASP A 199 -19.69 -20.84 -1.18
C ASP A 199 -21.08 -21.35 -0.76
N LEU A 200 -21.51 -21.09 0.49
CA LEU A 200 -22.85 -21.41 1.01
C LEU A 200 -23.96 -20.74 0.19
N LYS A 201 -23.85 -19.43 -0.06
CA LYS A 201 -24.85 -18.68 -0.85
C LYS A 201 -24.99 -19.25 -2.26
N LYS A 202 -23.89 -19.70 -2.88
CA LYS A 202 -23.91 -20.34 -4.19
C LYS A 202 -24.69 -21.65 -4.19
N VAL A 203 -24.45 -22.55 -3.23
CA VAL A 203 -25.10 -23.86 -3.19
C VAL A 203 -26.55 -23.80 -2.70
N VAL A 204 -26.86 -22.96 -1.70
CA VAL A 204 -28.24 -22.75 -1.23
C VAL A 204 -29.10 -22.13 -2.32
N HIS A 205 -28.59 -21.15 -3.07
CA HIS A 205 -29.33 -20.58 -4.20
C HIS A 205 -29.56 -21.59 -5.34
N ALA A 206 -28.61 -22.49 -5.59
CA ALA A 206 -28.77 -23.57 -6.57
C ALA A 206 -29.89 -24.56 -6.20
N ARG A 207 -30.19 -24.75 -4.91
CA ARG A 207 -31.33 -25.55 -4.42
C ARG A 207 -32.69 -24.87 -4.57
N LYS A 208 -32.74 -23.58 -4.96
CA LYS A 208 -33.98 -22.81 -5.22
C LYS A 208 -35.06 -22.93 -4.11
N PRO A 209 -34.75 -22.57 -2.85
CA PRO A 209 -35.72 -22.62 -1.76
C PRO A 209 -36.97 -21.77 -2.09
N SER A 210 -38.15 -22.32 -1.83
CA SER A 210 -39.45 -21.72 -2.13
C SER A 210 -40.00 -20.85 -1.00
N ASN A 211 -39.52 -21.07 0.23
CA ASN A 211 -39.97 -20.40 1.44
C ASN A 211 -38.85 -20.26 2.49
N VAL A 212 -39.10 -19.52 3.56
CA VAL A 212 -38.10 -19.21 4.60
C VAL A 212 -37.68 -20.46 5.39
N ALA A 213 -38.58 -21.42 5.64
CA ALA A 213 -38.24 -22.64 6.37
C ALA A 213 -37.29 -23.55 5.55
N GLU A 214 -37.56 -23.72 4.26
CA GLU A 214 -36.63 -24.38 3.33
C GLU A 214 -35.29 -23.65 3.27
N LEU A 215 -35.29 -22.32 3.19
CA LEU A 215 -34.05 -21.53 3.20
C LEU A 215 -33.24 -21.77 4.49
N GLN A 216 -33.88 -21.79 5.66
CA GLN A 216 -33.22 -22.12 6.93
C GLN A 216 -32.63 -23.53 6.93
N GLN A 217 -33.40 -24.52 6.47
CA GLN A 217 -32.95 -25.92 6.45
C GLN A 217 -31.80 -26.12 5.46
N PHE A 218 -31.90 -25.56 4.25
CA PHE A 218 -30.87 -25.68 3.23
C PHE A 218 -29.57 -24.99 3.68
N CYS A 219 -29.65 -23.88 4.42
CA CYS A 219 -28.45 -23.28 5.03
C CYS A 219 -27.76 -24.24 6.01
N LYS A 220 -28.50 -24.96 6.85
CA LYS A 220 -27.93 -25.96 7.77
C LYS A 220 -27.34 -27.16 7.03
N ASP A 221 -28.12 -27.74 6.09
CA ASP A 221 -27.71 -28.89 5.28
C ASP A 221 -26.40 -28.63 4.53
N GLU A 222 -26.32 -27.49 3.81
CA GLU A 222 -25.19 -27.18 2.94
C GLU A 222 -23.97 -26.70 3.74
N TRP A 223 -24.17 -26.07 4.91
CA TRP A 223 -23.08 -25.71 5.80
C TRP A 223 -22.38 -26.95 6.39
N ALA A 224 -23.16 -27.95 6.81
CA ALA A 224 -22.63 -29.23 7.29
C ALA A 224 -21.85 -30.01 6.22
N LYS A 225 -22.09 -29.75 4.94
CA LYS A 225 -21.37 -30.35 3.80
C LYS A 225 -20.08 -29.63 3.41
N ILE A 226 -19.75 -28.48 4.02
CA ILE A 226 -18.51 -27.75 3.71
C ILE A 226 -17.30 -28.63 4.07
N PRO A 227 -16.44 -29.03 3.10
CA PRO A 227 -15.34 -29.94 3.40
C PRO A 227 -14.32 -29.30 4.36
N PRO A 228 -13.82 -30.00 5.39
CA PRO A 228 -12.75 -29.51 6.26
C PRO A 228 -11.53 -28.97 5.51
N GLN A 229 -11.17 -29.59 4.38
CA GLN A 229 -10.07 -29.18 3.50
C GLN A 229 -10.31 -27.82 2.82
N ARG A 230 -11.54 -27.32 2.77
CA ARG A 230 -11.84 -25.94 2.35
C ARG A 230 -11.44 -24.95 3.45
N CYS A 231 -11.81 -25.22 4.69
CA CYS A 231 -11.47 -24.40 5.84
C CYS A 231 -9.96 -24.41 6.12
N ASN A 232 -9.33 -25.58 6.12
CA ASN A 232 -7.87 -25.72 6.27
C ASN A 232 -7.10 -24.88 5.24
N ARG A 233 -7.43 -24.98 3.94
CA ARG A 233 -6.76 -24.18 2.89
C ARG A 233 -6.96 -22.67 3.08
N LEU A 234 -8.10 -22.25 3.63
CA LEU A 234 -8.35 -20.84 3.92
C LEU A 234 -7.44 -20.35 5.07
N SER A 235 -7.30 -21.10 6.16
CA SER A 235 -6.35 -20.80 7.26
C SER A 235 -4.88 -20.91 6.84
N ALA A 236 -4.50 -21.92 6.05
CA ALA A 236 -3.14 -22.06 5.51
C ALA A 236 -2.76 -20.94 4.53
N SER A 237 -3.75 -20.30 3.89
CA SER A 237 -3.55 -19.12 3.05
C SER A 237 -3.46 -17.80 3.82
N TYR A 238 -3.66 -17.80 5.15
CA TYR A 238 -3.90 -16.57 5.90
C TYR A 238 -2.71 -15.61 5.89
N GLY A 239 -1.48 -16.11 6.08
CA GLY A 239 -0.26 -15.29 5.96
C GLY A 239 -0.16 -14.57 4.61
N LYS A 240 -0.62 -15.18 3.51
CA LYS A 240 -0.66 -14.55 2.18
C LYS A 240 -1.63 -13.36 2.13
N ARG A 241 -2.72 -13.38 2.92
CA ARG A 241 -3.64 -12.23 3.07
C ARG A 241 -2.98 -11.08 3.82
N LEU A 242 -2.24 -11.37 4.90
CA LEU A 242 -1.50 -10.36 5.65
C LEU A 242 -0.41 -9.72 4.80
N ILE A 243 0.37 -10.53 4.08
CA ILE A 243 1.35 -10.06 3.08
C ILE A 243 0.65 -9.21 2.02
N ALA A 244 -0.53 -9.61 1.52
CA ALA A 244 -1.28 -8.81 0.55
C ALA A 244 -1.77 -7.46 1.12
N VAL A 245 -2.13 -7.38 2.41
CA VAL A 245 -2.48 -6.10 3.07
C VAL A 245 -1.24 -5.22 3.28
N VAL A 246 -0.09 -5.81 3.65
CA VAL A 246 1.18 -5.09 3.76
C VAL A 246 1.68 -4.62 2.39
N ALA A 247 1.49 -5.41 1.33
CA ALA A 247 1.88 -5.08 -0.04
C ALA A 247 0.93 -4.05 -0.69
N ALA A 248 -0.38 -4.19 -0.50
CA ALA A 248 -1.39 -3.21 -0.93
C ALA A 248 -1.24 -1.83 -0.27
N LYS A 249 -0.42 -1.74 0.79
CA LYS A 249 0.03 -0.48 1.38
C LYS A 249 1.55 -0.44 1.60
N GLY A 250 2.30 -1.12 0.74
CA GLY A 250 3.76 -1.05 0.76
C GLY A 250 4.18 0.37 0.41
N LYS A 251 5.19 0.94 1.10
CA LYS A 251 5.67 2.31 0.84
C LYS A 251 5.83 2.59 -0.66
N GLY A 252 6.29 1.60 -1.44
CA GLY A 252 6.42 1.69 -2.90
C GLY A 252 5.12 1.98 -3.68
N ARG A 253 3.93 1.57 -3.22
CA ARG A 253 2.67 1.99 -3.88
C ARG A 253 2.34 3.44 -3.55
N GLU A 254 2.46 3.85 -2.28
CA GLU A 254 2.25 5.24 -1.87
C GLU A 254 3.26 6.19 -2.56
N LEU A 255 4.49 5.71 -2.78
CA LEU A 255 5.56 6.37 -3.53
C LEU A 255 5.24 6.47 -5.03
N ALA A 256 4.83 5.37 -5.67
CA ALA A 256 4.40 5.37 -7.07
C ALA A 256 3.20 6.30 -7.31
N ASP A 257 2.15 6.22 -6.48
CA ASP A 257 0.99 7.10 -6.57
C ASP A 257 1.39 8.58 -6.36
N MET A 258 2.39 8.86 -5.53
CA MET A 258 2.93 10.20 -5.30
C MET A 258 3.73 10.70 -6.52
N MET A 259 4.60 9.87 -7.08
CA MET A 259 5.37 10.20 -8.29
C MET A 259 4.43 10.48 -9.47
N GLU A 260 3.38 9.68 -9.64
CA GLU A 260 2.33 9.89 -10.65
C GLU A 260 1.59 11.23 -10.42
N ARG A 261 1.08 11.49 -9.20
CA ARG A 261 0.41 12.76 -8.85
C ARG A 261 1.29 13.99 -9.05
N ARG A 262 2.60 13.87 -8.86
CA ARG A 262 3.56 14.98 -8.89
C ARG A 262 4.35 15.08 -10.19
N LYS A 263 4.13 14.15 -11.14
CA LYS A 263 4.89 14.04 -12.40
C LYS A 263 6.40 13.99 -12.14
N VAL A 264 6.80 13.08 -11.26
CA VAL A 264 8.21 12.81 -10.94
C VAL A 264 8.63 11.54 -11.66
N ASP A 265 9.52 11.67 -12.64
CA ASP A 265 9.95 10.55 -13.48
C ASP A 265 11.11 9.74 -12.87
N ILE A 266 11.95 10.40 -12.06
CA ILE A 266 13.12 9.84 -11.36
C ILE A 266 13.08 10.30 -9.90
N LEU A 267 13.28 9.38 -8.94
CA LEU A 267 13.30 9.69 -7.51
C LEU A 267 14.34 8.88 -6.74
N CYS A 268 15.32 9.54 -6.13
CA CYS A 268 16.19 8.94 -5.12
C CYS A 268 15.42 8.72 -3.81
N VAL A 269 15.70 7.62 -3.11
CA VAL A 269 15.12 7.28 -1.81
C VAL A 269 16.15 6.71 -0.84
N GLN A 270 16.10 7.19 0.39
CA GLN A 270 16.98 6.82 1.51
C GLN A 270 16.19 6.11 2.61
N GLU A 271 16.90 5.54 3.58
CA GLU A 271 16.35 4.67 4.64
C GLU A 271 15.34 3.64 4.11
N THR A 272 15.67 3.00 2.98
CA THR A 272 14.75 2.02 2.37
C THR A 272 14.53 0.82 3.27
N ARG A 273 15.53 0.47 4.10
CA ARG A 273 15.51 -0.66 5.06
C ARG A 273 15.12 -1.98 4.38
N TRP A 274 15.52 -2.14 3.12
CA TRP A 274 15.31 -3.36 2.33
C TRP A 274 16.61 -4.13 2.22
N LYS A 275 16.67 -5.32 2.83
CA LYS A 275 17.77 -6.25 2.68
C LYS A 275 17.75 -6.89 1.28
N SER A 276 18.65 -6.46 0.39
CA SER A 276 19.14 -7.13 -0.85
C SER A 276 19.64 -6.13 -1.90
N SER A 277 20.43 -6.62 -2.86
CA SER A 277 20.81 -5.93 -4.09
C SER A 277 19.88 -6.37 -5.24
N LYS A 278 18.80 -5.62 -5.52
CA LYS A 278 17.77 -6.04 -6.51
C LYS A 278 17.14 -4.86 -7.26
N ALA A 279 16.26 -5.19 -8.20
CA ALA A 279 15.26 -4.30 -8.77
C ALA A 279 13.87 -4.94 -8.62
N ARG A 280 12.83 -4.10 -8.47
CA ARG A 280 11.42 -4.53 -8.31
C ARG A 280 10.47 -3.48 -8.85
N SER A 281 9.40 -3.90 -9.52
CA SER A 281 8.30 -2.97 -9.85
C SER A 281 7.59 -2.53 -8.56
N ILE A 282 7.18 -1.26 -8.51
CA ILE A 282 6.41 -0.69 -7.40
C ILE A 282 5.19 0.06 -7.94
N GLY A 283 4.02 -0.29 -7.40
CA GLY A 283 2.76 0.25 -7.92
C GLY A 283 2.48 -0.14 -9.37
N THR A 284 2.14 0.83 -10.21
CA THR A 284 1.89 0.70 -11.64
C THR A 284 2.72 1.75 -12.36
N GLY A 285 3.55 1.35 -13.32
CA GLY A 285 4.35 2.28 -14.13
C GLY A 285 5.66 2.76 -13.49
N PHE A 286 6.16 2.13 -12.43
CA PHE A 286 7.45 2.48 -11.81
C PHE A 286 8.25 1.24 -11.39
N LYS A 287 9.57 1.34 -11.51
CA LYS A 287 10.55 0.33 -11.13
C LYS A 287 11.60 0.92 -10.21
N LEU A 288 11.79 0.26 -9.08
CA LEU A 288 12.75 0.61 -8.05
C LEU A 288 13.99 -0.27 -8.21
N PHE A 289 15.16 0.37 -8.25
CA PHE A 289 16.47 -0.24 -8.05
C PHE A 289 16.92 0.11 -6.63
N TYR A 290 17.43 -0.85 -5.86
CA TYR A 290 17.84 -0.58 -4.48
C TYR A 290 19.03 -1.46 -4.05
N TYR A 291 19.67 -1.01 -2.97
CA TYR A 291 20.67 -1.74 -2.23
C TYR A 291 20.53 -1.49 -0.72
N GLY A 292 20.70 -2.54 0.06
CA GLY A 292 20.69 -2.47 1.52
C GLY A 292 21.13 -3.80 2.14
N VAL A 293 21.95 -3.73 3.19
CA VAL A 293 22.56 -4.90 3.85
C VAL A 293 21.65 -5.45 4.96
N ASP A 294 20.98 -4.57 5.70
CA ASP A 294 20.06 -4.92 6.79
C ASP A 294 18.66 -4.30 6.60
N SER A 295 17.71 -4.90 7.29
CA SER A 295 16.32 -4.47 7.48
C SER A 295 16.13 -3.39 8.57
N LYS A 296 17.15 -3.10 9.39
CA LYS A 296 17.03 -2.15 10.52
C LYS A 296 17.70 -0.80 10.28
N ARG A 297 18.78 -0.74 9.50
CA ARG A 297 19.58 0.47 9.24
C ARG A 297 19.74 0.71 7.72
N ASN A 298 19.92 1.98 7.36
CA ASN A 298 20.33 2.47 6.04
C ASN A 298 19.49 1.93 4.85
N GLY A 299 20.11 1.91 3.66
CA GLY A 299 19.56 1.43 2.40
C GLY A 299 19.16 2.57 1.46
N VAL A 300 19.71 2.54 0.26
CA VAL A 300 19.47 3.52 -0.83
C VAL A 300 18.68 2.89 -1.98
N GLY A 301 18.02 3.73 -2.77
CA GLY A 301 17.30 3.32 -3.96
C GLY A 301 17.07 4.45 -4.94
N VAL A 302 16.88 4.10 -6.21
CA VAL A 302 16.40 5.00 -7.26
C VAL A 302 15.16 4.38 -7.89
N VAL A 303 14.07 5.14 -7.90
CA VAL A 303 12.84 4.79 -8.62
C VAL A 303 12.85 5.49 -9.96
N LEU A 304 12.60 4.73 -11.02
CA LEU A 304 12.37 5.21 -12.37
C LEU A 304 10.93 4.91 -12.77
N LYS A 305 10.32 5.83 -13.50
CA LYS A 305 9.11 5.57 -14.29
C LYS A 305 9.43 4.55 -15.39
N GLU A 306 8.49 3.64 -15.67
CA GLU A 306 8.73 2.42 -16.46
C GLU A 306 9.29 2.72 -17.87
N GLU A 307 8.91 3.85 -18.47
CA GLU A 307 9.38 4.27 -19.80
C GLU A 307 10.90 4.51 -19.88
N PHE A 308 11.56 4.86 -18.76
CA PHE A 308 13.01 5.06 -18.65
C PHE A 308 13.76 3.78 -18.23
N VAL A 309 13.06 2.70 -17.88
CA VAL A 309 13.70 1.44 -17.45
C VAL A 309 14.53 0.81 -18.56
N ARG A 310 14.07 0.94 -19.81
CA ARG A 310 14.79 0.47 -21.01
C ARG A 310 16.03 1.30 -21.35
N ASN A 311 16.14 2.50 -20.77
CA ASN A 311 17.23 3.45 -20.99
C ASN A 311 18.38 3.27 -19.99
N VAL A 312 18.24 2.37 -18.99
CA VAL A 312 19.26 2.11 -17.98
C VAL A 312 20.40 1.28 -18.58
N LEU A 313 21.57 1.89 -18.69
CA LEU A 313 22.80 1.24 -19.16
C LEU A 313 23.56 0.54 -18.02
N GLU A 314 23.60 1.15 -16.83
CA GLU A 314 24.38 0.66 -15.69
C GLU A 314 23.68 0.92 -14.35
N VAL A 315 23.92 0.05 -13.35
CA VAL A 315 23.44 0.21 -11.98
C VAL A 315 24.55 -0.15 -10.97
N LYS A 316 25.39 0.83 -10.60
CA LYS A 316 26.43 0.66 -9.57
C LYS A 316 25.80 0.74 -8.18
N ARG A 317 26.13 -0.21 -7.31
CA ARG A 317 25.65 -0.28 -5.91
C ARG A 317 26.89 -0.41 -5.02
N VAL A 318 27.39 0.73 -4.55
CA VAL A 318 28.68 0.81 -3.86
C VAL A 318 28.51 0.39 -2.40
N SER A 319 27.54 0.98 -1.71
CA SER A 319 27.25 0.70 -0.29
C SER A 319 25.74 0.86 0.00
N ASP A 320 25.34 0.56 1.23
CA ASP A 320 23.98 0.85 1.74
C ASP A 320 23.71 2.36 1.93
N SER A 321 24.71 3.20 1.65
CA SER A 321 24.65 4.66 1.63
C SER A 321 24.88 5.28 0.24
N VAL A 322 25.47 4.57 -0.75
CA VAL A 322 25.78 5.14 -2.08
C VAL A 322 25.43 4.16 -3.21
N MET A 323 24.66 4.63 -4.20
CA MET A 323 24.43 3.94 -5.48
C MET A 323 24.23 4.91 -6.64
N SER A 324 24.49 4.47 -7.87
CA SER A 324 24.22 5.26 -9.08
C SER A 324 23.59 4.43 -10.21
N LEU A 325 22.79 5.10 -11.02
CA LEU A 325 22.24 4.58 -12.28
C LEU A 325 22.73 5.45 -13.43
N LYS A 326 23.20 4.82 -14.50
CA LYS A 326 23.49 5.49 -15.77
C LYS A 326 22.35 5.24 -16.74
N LEU A 327 21.82 6.30 -17.34
CA LEU A 327 20.76 6.27 -18.33
C LEU A 327 21.19 6.99 -19.61
N GLU A 328 20.71 6.51 -20.76
CA GLU A 328 20.80 7.22 -22.04
C GLU A 328 19.40 7.71 -22.44
N ILE A 329 19.17 9.02 -22.42
CA ILE A 329 17.87 9.63 -22.76
C ILE A 329 18.08 10.53 -23.97
N GLU A 330 17.52 10.14 -25.11
CA GLU A 330 17.58 10.91 -26.37
C GLU A 330 19.03 11.28 -26.79
N GLY A 331 19.97 10.35 -26.59
CA GLY A 331 21.41 10.55 -26.86
C GLY A 331 22.19 11.23 -25.73
N VAL A 332 21.53 11.72 -24.68
CA VAL A 332 22.18 12.33 -23.52
C VAL A 332 22.42 11.29 -22.42
N MET A 333 23.69 11.11 -22.06
CA MET A 333 24.10 10.29 -20.91
C MET A 333 23.83 11.04 -19.59
N LEU A 334 22.94 10.49 -18.77
CA LEU A 334 22.53 11.01 -17.46
C LEU A 334 22.87 10.00 -16.35
N ASN A 335 23.64 10.45 -15.37
CA ASN A 335 23.97 9.67 -14.18
C ASN A 335 23.16 10.18 -12.98
N VAL A 336 22.37 9.30 -12.37
CA VAL A 336 21.54 9.58 -11.19
C VAL A 336 22.18 8.90 -9.99
N VAL A 337 22.65 9.69 -9.03
CA VAL A 337 23.29 9.19 -7.80
C VAL A 337 22.35 9.37 -6.61
N SER A 338 22.20 8.32 -5.81
CA SER A 338 21.44 8.35 -4.55
C SER A 338 22.40 8.16 -3.38
N GLY A 339 22.49 9.17 -2.52
CA GLY A 339 23.32 9.17 -1.31
C GLY A 339 22.49 9.20 -0.01
N TYR A 340 23.03 8.62 1.05
CA TYR A 340 22.56 8.76 2.44
C TYR A 340 23.78 8.92 3.37
N ALA A 341 24.09 10.16 3.74
CA ALA A 341 25.23 10.47 4.58
C ALA A 341 24.95 10.11 6.06
N PRO A 342 25.99 9.74 6.85
CA PRO A 342 25.85 9.51 8.28
C PRO A 342 25.25 10.70 9.04
N GLN A 343 24.56 10.43 10.15
CA GLN A 343 23.91 11.47 10.95
C GLN A 343 24.93 12.33 11.72
N VAL A 344 24.49 13.54 12.12
CA VAL A 344 25.25 14.41 13.03
C VAL A 344 25.55 13.65 14.33
N GLY A 345 26.84 13.48 14.64
CA GLY A 345 27.33 12.69 15.78
C GLY A 345 27.82 11.27 15.46
N CYS A 346 27.68 10.79 14.21
CA CYS A 346 28.41 9.60 13.75
C CYS A 346 29.93 9.81 13.75
N GLU A 347 30.68 8.71 13.88
CA GLU A 347 32.15 8.73 13.87
C GLU A 347 32.70 9.34 12.57
N LEU A 348 33.82 10.07 12.68
CA LEU A 348 34.46 10.71 11.52
C LEU A 348 34.77 9.69 10.41
N LYS A 349 35.23 8.49 10.78
CA LYS A 349 35.52 7.38 9.87
C LYS A 349 34.31 6.92 9.04
N GLU A 350 33.09 7.00 9.59
CA GLU A 350 31.88 6.68 8.81
C GLU A 350 31.58 7.76 7.78
N LYS A 351 31.82 9.03 8.13
CA LYS A 351 31.64 10.18 7.24
C LYS A 351 32.68 10.17 6.11
N GLU A 352 33.95 9.98 6.45
CA GLU A 352 35.06 9.85 5.49
C GLU A 352 34.80 8.72 4.48
N ARG A 353 34.34 7.55 4.95
CA ARG A 353 33.95 6.45 4.07
C ARG A 353 32.86 6.85 3.08
N PHE A 354 31.78 7.49 3.55
CA PHE A 354 30.70 7.96 2.66
C PHE A 354 31.18 8.94 1.60
N TRP A 355 32.05 9.89 1.97
CA TRP A 355 32.59 10.86 1.01
C TRP A 355 33.56 10.22 0.01
N SER A 356 34.43 9.31 0.44
CA SER A 356 35.31 8.52 -0.45
C SER A 356 34.50 7.68 -1.45
N GLU A 357 33.46 6.96 -0.99
CA GLU A 357 32.56 6.19 -1.85
C GLU A 357 31.84 7.08 -2.87
N LEU A 358 31.50 8.32 -2.51
CA LEU A 358 30.86 9.28 -3.41
C LEU A 358 31.85 9.91 -4.40
N ASP A 359 33.09 10.18 -3.96
CA ASP A 359 34.17 10.69 -4.82
C ASP A 359 34.52 9.66 -5.91
N GLU A 360 34.73 8.39 -5.55
CA GLU A 360 34.99 7.29 -6.49
C GLU A 360 33.89 7.17 -7.57
N VAL A 361 32.61 7.33 -7.17
CA VAL A 361 31.49 7.33 -8.11
C VAL A 361 31.59 8.52 -9.07
N MET A 362 31.90 9.72 -8.57
CA MET A 362 32.00 10.94 -9.38
C MET A 362 33.18 10.92 -10.34
N GLU A 363 34.35 10.46 -9.89
CA GLU A 363 35.56 10.31 -10.71
C GLU A 363 35.36 9.28 -11.83
N SER A 364 34.53 8.26 -11.60
CA SER A 364 34.17 7.27 -12.63
C SER A 364 33.23 7.79 -13.73
N ILE A 365 32.69 9.02 -13.62
CA ILE A 365 31.72 9.59 -14.57
C ILE A 365 32.41 10.62 -15.49
N PRO A 366 32.52 10.38 -16.81
CA PRO A 366 33.18 11.28 -17.75
C PRO A 366 32.61 12.71 -17.71
N THR A 367 33.46 13.72 -17.81
CA THR A 367 33.13 15.15 -17.59
C THR A 367 32.05 15.71 -18.53
N GLY A 368 31.84 15.12 -19.71
CA GLY A 368 30.76 15.49 -20.65
C GLY A 368 29.37 14.95 -20.30
N GLU A 369 29.27 13.95 -19.42
CA GLU A 369 27.99 13.36 -19.03
C GLU A 369 27.24 14.23 -18.01
N ARG A 370 25.92 14.13 -17.98
CA ARG A 370 25.08 14.86 -17.01
C ARG A 370 25.08 14.08 -15.70
N VAL A 371 25.09 14.79 -14.57
CA VAL A 371 25.01 14.19 -13.23
C VAL A 371 23.96 14.90 -12.40
N VAL A 372 23.10 14.13 -11.76
CA VAL A 372 22.18 14.59 -10.71
C VAL A 372 22.35 13.70 -9.49
N ILE A 373 22.74 14.30 -8.37
CA ILE A 373 22.81 13.62 -7.06
C ILE A 373 21.58 14.03 -6.26
N GLY A 374 20.78 13.07 -5.81
CA GLY A 374 19.69 13.29 -4.86
C GLY A 374 20.01 12.56 -3.56
N ALA A 375 20.35 13.29 -2.50
CA ALA A 375 20.83 12.69 -1.26
C ALA A 375 20.33 13.41 0.00
N ASP A 376 20.13 12.63 1.06
CA ASP A 376 20.06 13.16 2.42
C ASP A 376 21.49 13.23 2.96
N PHE A 377 21.99 14.45 3.13
CA PHE A 377 23.35 14.70 3.59
C PHE A 377 23.43 14.93 5.11
N ASN A 378 22.32 14.96 5.83
CA ASN A 378 22.25 15.29 7.27
C ASN A 378 22.95 16.63 7.67
N GLY A 379 23.25 17.50 6.70
CA GLY A 379 23.99 18.75 6.87
C GLY A 379 23.22 20.02 6.48
N HIS A 380 23.70 21.17 6.93
CA HIS A 380 23.14 22.50 6.67
C HIS A 380 24.15 23.32 5.88
N VAL A 381 23.90 23.60 4.60
CA VAL A 381 24.83 24.38 3.75
C VAL A 381 24.84 25.89 4.08
N GLY A 382 23.85 26.37 4.82
CA GLY A 382 23.71 27.79 5.21
C GLY A 382 22.77 28.61 4.32
N GLU A 383 22.32 29.76 4.81
CA GLU A 383 21.69 30.84 4.02
C GLU A 383 22.75 31.88 3.60
N GLY A 384 22.58 32.52 2.44
CA GLY A 384 23.66 33.27 1.79
C GLY A 384 24.64 32.38 1.03
N ASN A 385 25.61 32.98 0.33
CA ASN A 385 26.60 32.26 -0.48
C ASN A 385 27.97 32.95 -0.58
N THR A 386 28.29 33.85 0.37
CA THR A 386 29.52 34.65 0.36
C THR A 386 30.76 33.74 0.42
N GLY A 387 31.60 33.75 -0.62
CA GLY A 387 32.77 32.89 -0.75
C GLY A 387 32.47 31.47 -1.29
N ASP A 388 31.21 31.20 -1.67
CA ASP A 388 30.73 29.92 -2.23
C ASP A 388 29.83 30.15 -3.46
N GLU A 389 29.86 31.35 -4.06
CA GLU A 389 28.99 31.78 -5.16
C GLU A 389 29.05 30.86 -6.37
N GLU A 390 30.18 30.17 -6.54
CA GLU A 390 30.43 29.20 -7.61
C GLU A 390 29.59 27.91 -7.48
N VAL A 391 29.22 27.50 -6.26
CA VAL A 391 28.58 26.21 -5.96
C VAL A 391 27.21 26.32 -5.28
N MET A 392 26.85 27.48 -4.73
CA MET A 392 25.53 27.66 -4.12
C MET A 392 24.94 29.05 -4.37
N GLY A 393 23.61 29.10 -4.43
CA GLY A 393 22.83 30.33 -4.45
C GLY A 393 22.48 30.82 -3.04
N LYS A 394 21.84 31.99 -2.97
CA LYS A 394 21.61 32.73 -1.71
C LYS A 394 20.51 32.15 -0.82
N PHE A 395 19.69 31.21 -1.30
CA PHE A 395 18.42 30.83 -0.69
C PHE A 395 18.45 29.52 0.11
N GLY A 396 19.61 29.10 0.63
CA GLY A 396 19.67 28.02 1.62
C GLY A 396 18.99 28.37 2.95
N VAL A 397 19.11 27.53 3.97
CA VAL A 397 18.34 27.64 5.22
C VAL A 397 19.22 27.42 6.44
N LYS A 398 19.06 28.30 7.46
CA LYS A 398 19.83 28.32 8.73
C LYS A 398 21.31 28.63 8.54
N GLU A 399 22.07 28.61 9.63
CA GLU A 399 23.53 28.66 9.63
C GLU A 399 24.14 27.35 9.13
N ARG A 400 25.37 27.42 8.63
CA ARG A 400 26.12 26.26 8.17
C ARG A 400 26.62 25.41 9.35
N ASN A 401 26.55 24.09 9.24
CA ASN A 401 27.21 23.16 10.17
C ASN A 401 28.35 22.39 9.49
N LEU A 402 29.11 21.61 10.27
CA LEU A 402 30.25 20.82 9.77
C LEU A 402 29.87 19.92 8.60
N GLU A 403 28.79 19.14 8.72
CA GLU A 403 28.32 18.24 7.66
C GLU A 403 27.93 19.01 6.39
N GLY A 404 27.38 20.22 6.54
CA GLY A 404 27.06 21.12 5.42
C GLY A 404 28.28 21.77 4.78
N GLN A 405 29.36 22.02 5.55
CA GLN A 405 30.64 22.42 4.97
C GLN A 405 31.22 21.29 4.10
N MET A 406 31.14 20.03 4.55
CA MET A 406 31.57 18.87 3.72
C MET A 406 30.79 18.80 2.39
N VAL A 407 29.50 19.12 2.38
CA VAL A 407 28.69 19.21 1.13
C VAL A 407 29.20 20.32 0.21
N VAL A 408 29.57 21.49 0.75
CA VAL A 408 30.10 22.63 -0.01
C VAL A 408 31.50 22.31 -0.55
N ASP A 409 32.39 21.74 0.26
CA ASP A 409 33.75 21.36 -0.14
C ASP A 409 33.73 20.29 -1.25
N PHE A 410 32.88 19.27 -1.10
CA PHE A 410 32.62 18.28 -2.15
C PHE A 410 32.09 18.94 -3.42
N ALA A 411 31.14 19.88 -3.30
CA ALA A 411 30.60 20.58 -4.46
C ALA A 411 31.65 21.42 -5.18
N LYS A 412 32.58 22.05 -4.45
CA LYS A 412 33.71 22.79 -5.05
C LYS A 412 34.65 21.85 -5.79
N ARG A 413 35.11 20.78 -5.13
CA ARG A 413 36.02 19.77 -5.68
C ARG A 413 35.46 19.12 -6.95
N MET A 414 34.19 18.74 -6.93
CA MET A 414 33.55 18.01 -8.05
C MET A 414 32.83 18.91 -9.06
N GLY A 415 32.94 20.24 -8.96
CA GLY A 415 32.33 21.18 -9.90
C GLY A 415 30.79 21.12 -9.93
N MET A 416 30.16 20.92 -8.77
CA MET A 416 28.72 20.76 -8.60
C MET A 416 28.06 22.04 -8.06
N GLY A 417 26.78 22.25 -8.39
CA GLY A 417 25.93 23.28 -7.82
C GLY A 417 24.88 22.67 -6.89
N VAL A 418 24.70 23.23 -5.68
CA VAL A 418 23.69 22.83 -4.70
C VAL A 418 22.33 23.42 -5.09
N VAL A 419 21.64 22.72 -6.00
CA VAL A 419 20.44 23.18 -6.74
C VAL A 419 19.37 23.83 -5.85
N ASN A 420 19.11 23.27 -4.66
CA ASN A 420 18.11 23.77 -3.71
C ASN A 420 18.29 25.26 -3.35
N THR A 421 19.50 25.79 -3.43
CA THR A 421 19.87 27.12 -2.92
C THR A 421 19.75 28.24 -3.95
N TYR A 422 19.60 27.91 -5.23
CA TYR A 422 19.50 28.89 -6.32
C TYR A 422 18.11 29.51 -6.50
N PHE A 423 17.05 28.88 -5.96
CA PHE A 423 15.67 29.30 -6.20
C PHE A 423 15.04 29.95 -4.97
N GLN A 424 14.59 31.20 -5.12
CA GLN A 424 13.83 31.89 -4.08
C GLN A 424 12.45 31.21 -3.91
N LYS A 425 12.19 30.66 -2.71
CA LYS A 425 10.92 30.03 -2.33
C LYS A 425 10.52 30.44 -0.92
N ARG A 426 9.22 30.34 -0.62
CA ARG A 426 8.71 30.41 0.77
C ARG A 426 9.42 29.37 1.63
N GLU A 427 9.69 29.69 2.89
CA GLU A 427 10.43 28.85 3.83
C GLU A 427 9.86 27.42 3.95
N GLU A 428 8.53 27.26 3.89
CA GLU A 428 7.86 25.95 3.84
C GLU A 428 8.23 25.06 2.64
N HIS A 429 8.64 25.67 1.53
CA HIS A 429 9.12 25.05 0.30
C HIS A 429 10.65 24.97 0.20
N ARG A 430 11.38 25.41 1.23
CA ARG A 430 12.84 25.23 1.39
C ARG A 430 13.19 24.19 2.46
N VAL A 431 12.37 24.09 3.51
CA VAL A 431 12.51 23.14 4.63
C VAL A 431 12.17 21.71 4.19
N THR A 432 13.17 20.84 4.19
CA THR A 432 13.08 19.43 3.77
C THR A 432 12.72 18.51 4.93
N TYR A 433 13.17 18.80 6.15
CA TYR A 433 12.89 17.99 7.34
C TYR A 433 12.12 18.79 8.41
N LYS A 434 11.12 18.15 9.02
CA LYS A 434 10.35 18.71 10.14
C LYS A 434 10.05 17.65 11.21
N SER A 435 10.55 17.86 12.43
CA SER A 435 10.31 16.98 13.58
C SER A 435 10.42 17.74 14.90
N GLY A 436 9.51 17.51 15.85
CA GLY A 436 9.60 18.09 17.21
C GLY A 436 9.78 19.62 17.25
N GLY A 437 9.07 20.35 16.40
CA GLY A 437 9.23 21.81 16.25
C GLY A 437 10.42 22.25 15.38
N ARG A 438 11.48 21.43 15.28
CA ARG A 438 12.63 21.69 14.41
C ARG A 438 12.22 21.66 12.94
N ARG A 439 12.71 22.63 12.19
CA ARG A 439 12.58 22.79 10.73
C ARG A 439 13.98 22.96 10.16
N THR A 440 14.34 22.19 9.15
CA THR A 440 15.71 22.10 8.62
C THR A 440 15.72 21.79 7.12
N GLN A 441 16.85 22.08 6.48
CA GLN A 441 17.18 21.62 5.13
C GLN A 441 18.40 20.69 5.26
N VAL A 442 18.26 19.44 4.83
CA VAL A 442 19.28 18.37 4.89
C VAL A 442 19.29 17.48 3.65
N ASP A 443 18.16 17.40 2.94
CA ASP A 443 18.01 16.71 1.67
C ASP A 443 18.36 17.69 0.52
N TYR A 444 19.37 17.36 -0.29
CA TYR A 444 19.81 18.24 -1.39
C TYR A 444 19.83 17.52 -2.74
N ILE A 445 19.51 18.30 -3.77
CA ILE A 445 19.80 17.95 -5.15
C ILE A 445 21.06 18.72 -5.56
N LEU A 446 22.05 18.02 -6.11
CA LEU A 446 23.24 18.62 -6.74
C LEU A 446 23.25 18.24 -8.23
N CYS A 447 23.71 19.14 -9.09
CA CYS A 447 24.05 18.82 -10.48
C CYS A 447 25.38 19.46 -10.88
N ARG A 448 25.99 19.04 -11.99
CA ARG A 448 27.21 19.70 -12.49
C ARG A 448 26.93 21.17 -12.82
N ARG A 449 27.85 22.07 -12.43
CA ARG A 449 27.70 23.53 -12.62
C ARG A 449 27.38 23.92 -14.06
N GLY A 450 28.02 23.28 -15.05
CA GLY A 450 27.76 23.51 -16.48
C GLY A 450 26.34 23.15 -16.94
N ASN A 451 25.63 22.29 -16.19
CA ASN A 451 24.26 21.89 -16.45
C ASN A 451 23.24 22.64 -15.59
N LEU A 452 23.62 23.64 -14.77
CA LEU A 452 22.66 24.43 -13.98
C LEU A 452 21.60 25.12 -14.87
N LYS A 453 21.97 25.51 -16.10
CA LYS A 453 21.07 26.06 -17.13
C LYS A 453 19.94 25.10 -17.55
N GLU A 454 20.09 23.80 -17.30
CA GLU A 454 19.08 22.77 -17.59
C GLU A 454 18.03 22.69 -16.46
N ILE A 455 18.29 23.28 -15.29
CA ILE A 455 17.37 23.30 -14.15
C ILE A 455 16.49 24.56 -14.18
N SER A 456 15.18 24.35 -14.25
CA SER A 456 14.17 25.43 -14.36
C SER A 456 13.40 25.73 -13.07
N ASP A 457 13.37 24.79 -12.13
CA ASP A 457 12.75 24.96 -10.81
C ASP A 457 13.36 23.96 -9.82
N CYS A 458 13.46 24.33 -8.55
CA CYS A 458 13.69 23.41 -7.44
C CYS A 458 12.87 23.85 -6.22
N LYS A 459 12.18 22.90 -5.58
CA LYS A 459 11.35 23.15 -4.39
C LYS A 459 11.06 21.89 -3.59
N VAL A 460 10.74 22.08 -2.31
CA VAL A 460 10.14 21.05 -1.46
C VAL A 460 8.63 20.96 -1.72
N VAL A 461 8.11 19.74 -1.88
CA VAL A 461 6.68 19.46 -2.01
C VAL A 461 6.04 19.34 -0.63
N VAL A 462 5.13 20.26 -0.31
CA VAL A 462 4.36 20.27 0.94
C VAL A 462 3.08 19.44 0.79
N GLY A 463 2.69 18.73 1.85
CA GLY A 463 1.40 18.03 1.96
C GLY A 463 1.38 16.54 1.60
N GLU A 464 2.49 15.98 1.11
CA GLU A 464 2.61 14.52 0.92
C GLU A 464 2.89 13.81 2.26
N SER A 465 2.35 12.60 2.44
CA SER A 465 2.44 11.85 3.71
C SER A 465 3.29 10.58 3.64
N VAL A 466 4.06 10.39 2.56
CA VAL A 466 4.85 9.16 2.31
C VAL A 466 6.05 9.04 3.27
N ALA A 467 6.67 10.17 3.60
CA ALA A 467 7.59 10.33 4.71
C ALA A 467 6.96 11.23 5.79
N ARG A 468 7.23 10.94 7.07
CA ARG A 468 6.62 11.65 8.21
C ARG A 468 7.37 12.90 8.66
N GLN A 469 8.67 12.97 8.36
CA GLN A 469 9.58 14.02 8.82
C GLN A 469 10.28 14.67 7.62
N HIS A 470 10.85 13.87 6.73
CA HIS A 470 11.35 14.31 5.42
C HIS A 470 10.21 14.68 4.47
N ARG A 471 10.50 15.57 3.54
CA ARG A 471 9.61 16.10 2.50
C ARG A 471 10.36 16.05 1.18
N MET A 472 9.70 15.54 0.14
CA MET A 472 10.32 15.35 -1.17
C MET A 472 10.80 16.68 -1.76
N VAL A 473 12.09 16.78 -2.06
CA VAL A 473 12.67 17.80 -2.92
C VAL A 473 12.43 17.39 -4.38
N VAL A 474 12.02 18.32 -5.23
CA VAL A 474 11.86 18.09 -6.67
C VAL A 474 12.54 19.22 -7.43
N CYS A 475 13.44 18.86 -8.35
CA CYS A 475 13.93 19.76 -9.39
C CYS A 475 13.26 19.44 -10.73
N ARG A 476 13.13 20.43 -11.61
CA ARG A 476 12.73 20.24 -13.01
C ARG A 476 13.93 20.47 -13.93
N MET A 477 14.55 19.38 -14.37
CA MET A 477 15.61 19.38 -15.38
C MET A 477 15.01 19.23 -16.78
N THR A 478 15.55 19.94 -17.76
CA THR A 478 15.27 19.77 -19.19
C THR A 478 16.59 19.46 -19.88
N LEU A 479 16.76 18.22 -20.34
CA LEU A 479 17.99 17.81 -21.01
C LEU A 479 18.14 18.58 -22.32
N LEU A 480 19.29 19.22 -22.51
CA LEU A 480 19.68 19.83 -23.77
C LEU A 480 20.48 18.81 -24.57
N VAL A 481 19.91 18.40 -25.70
CA VAL A 481 20.49 17.54 -26.75
C VAL A 481 21.41 18.38 -27.62
#